data_AF-A0A254QPU1-F1
#
_entry.id   AF-A0A254QPU1-F1
#
_cell.length_a   1.000
_cell.length_b   1.000
_cell.length_c   1.000
_cell.angle_alpha   90.00
_cell.angle_beta   90.00
_cell.angle_gamma   90.00
#
_symmetry.space_group_name_H-M   'P 1'
#
loop_
_entity.id
_entity.type
_entity.pdbx_description
1 polymer ?
#
loop_
_entity_poly.entity_id
_entity_poly.type
_entity_poly.pdbx_seq_one_letter_code
_entity_poly.pdbx_strand_id
1 'polypeptide(L)' 'MNTMQITQHANALYRVHGDRAEAEAAQMVRQCQTEGKQEQADNWQAIRQAVRAKRGPNAS' A
#
# COMPACT_ATOMS: atom_id res chain seq x y z
N MET A 1 5.30 -5.37 9.49
CA MET A 1 3.91 -4.95 9.77
C MET A 1 2.98 -6.14 9.60
N ASN A 2 1.87 -6.24 10.34
CA ASN A 2 0.96 -7.40 10.25
C ASN A 2 -0.16 -7.17 9.21
N THR A 3 -0.72 -8.25 8.66
CA THR A 3 -1.76 -8.22 7.59
C THR A 3 -2.98 -7.34 7.95
N MET A 4 -3.41 -7.36 9.21
CA MET A 4 -4.50 -6.51 9.69
C MET A 4 -4.15 -5.02 9.63
N GLN A 5 -2.93 -4.65 10.04
CA GLN A 5 -2.47 -3.27 9.99
C GLN A 5 -2.31 -2.80 8.55
N ILE A 6 -1.77 -3.65 7.67
CA ILE A 6 -1.65 -3.39 6.23
C ILE A 6 -3.02 -3.12 5.63
N THR A 7 -4.01 -3.97 5.93
CA THR A 7 -5.37 -3.83 5.40
C THR A 7 -6.05 -2.56 5.91
N GLN A 8 -5.93 -2.26 7.22
CA GLN A 8 -6.42 -1.00 7.78
C GLN A 8 -5.77 0.20 7.10
N HIS A 9 -4.45 0.18 6.94
CA HIS A 9 -3.74 1.30 6.34
C HIS A 9 -4.12 1.49 4.88
N ALA A 10 -4.18 0.39 4.13
CA ALA A 10 -4.64 0.37 2.74
C ALA A 10 -6.01 1.00 2.59
N ASN A 11 -6.94 0.74 3.53
CA ASN A 11 -8.29 1.27 3.39
C ASN A 11 -8.60 2.59 4.09
N ALA A 12 -7.73 3.05 5.00
CA ALA A 12 -7.59 4.47 5.31
C ALA A 12 -7.05 5.25 4.09
N LEU A 13 -5.98 4.77 3.45
CA LEU A 13 -5.36 5.40 2.29
C LEU A 13 -6.34 5.48 1.11
N TYR A 14 -7.05 4.38 0.84
CA TYR A 14 -8.09 4.34 -0.20
C TYR A 14 -9.28 5.25 0.11
N ARG A 15 -9.69 5.38 1.38
CA ARG A 15 -10.75 6.33 1.76
C ARG A 15 -10.35 7.78 1.55
N VAL A 16 -9.09 8.14 1.80
CA VAL A 16 -8.60 9.52 1.68
C VAL A 16 -8.26 9.89 0.23
N HIS A 17 -7.56 9.01 -0.47
CA HIS A 17 -7.00 9.30 -1.80
C HIS A 17 -7.79 8.66 -2.95
N GLY A 18 -8.68 7.71 -2.66
CA GLY A 18 -9.45 6.98 -3.66
C GLY A 18 -8.54 6.28 -4.67
N ASP A 19 -8.72 6.61 -5.94
CA ASP A 19 -7.98 6.07 -7.06
C ASP A 19 -6.47 6.40 -7.03
N ARG A 20 -6.10 7.50 -6.37
CA ARG A 20 -4.69 7.93 -6.23
C ARG A 20 -3.93 7.15 -5.15
N ALA A 21 -4.61 6.40 -4.30
CA ALA A 21 -3.99 5.66 -3.19
C ALA A 21 -2.92 4.66 -3.67
N GLU A 22 -3.14 4.03 -4.83
CA GLU A 22 -2.14 3.10 -5.40
C GLU A 22 -0.88 3.83 -5.88
N ALA A 23 -1.04 5.00 -6.49
CA ALA A 23 0.06 5.81 -7.00
C ALA A 23 0.93 6.34 -5.85
N GLU A 24 0.30 6.82 -4.77
CA GLU A 24 0.99 7.28 -3.56
C GLU A 24 1.78 6.14 -2.91
N ALA A 25 1.16 4.96 -2.74
CA ALA A 25 1.86 3.80 -2.19
C ALA A 25 3.04 3.38 -3.08
N ALA A 26 2.89 3.41 -4.40
CA ALA A 26 3.98 3.11 -5.34
C ALA A 26 5.13 4.14 -5.29
N GLN A 27 4.81 5.42 -5.07
CA GLN A 27 5.81 6.45 -4.89
C GLN A 27 6.58 6.27 -3.58
N MET A 28 5.88 5.97 -2.49
CA MET A 28 6.48 5.69 -1.18
C MET A 28 7.43 4.50 -1.20
N VAL A 29 7.10 3.41 -1.92
CA VAL A 29 8.01 2.27 -2.11
C VAL A 29 9.34 2.75 -2.72
N ARG A 30 9.27 3.52 -3.81
CA ARG A 30 10.48 4.03 -4.49
C ARG A 30 11.28 4.97 -3.62
N GLN A 31 10.61 5.84 -2.87
CA GLN A 31 11.27 6.74 -1.93
C GLN A 31 11.97 5.97 -0.81
N CYS A 32 11.31 4.98 -0.21
CA CYS A 32 11.90 4.13 0.82
C CYS A 32 13.10 3.33 0.28
N GLN A 33 13.05 2.86 -0.96
CA GLN A 33 14.19 2.20 -1.62
C GLN A 33 15.38 3.16 -1.78
N THR A 34 15.13 4.38 -2.25
CA THR A 34 16.16 5.42 -2.39
C THR A 34 16.77 5.82 -1.04
N GLU A 35 15.96 5.87 0.01
CA GLU A 35 16.41 6.16 1.38
C GLU A 35 17.07 4.95 2.09
N GLY A 36 17.15 3.78 1.44
CA GLY A 36 17.69 2.55 2.04
C GLY A 36 16.79 1.90 3.09
N LYS A 37 15.54 2.36 3.21
CA LYS A 37 14.53 1.86 4.17
C LYS A 37 13.79 0.65 3.62
N GLN A 38 14.49 -0.47 3.47
CA GLN A 38 13.94 -1.70 2.89
C GLN A 38 12.69 -2.21 3.62
N GLU A 39 12.66 -2.17 4.95
CA GLU A 39 11.49 -2.63 5.73
C GLU A 39 10.24 -1.77 5.48
N GLN A 40 10.41 -0.44 5.34
CA GLN A 40 9.30 0.44 4.98
C GLN A 40 8.85 0.22 3.54
N ALA A 41 9.80 0.00 2.61
CA ALA A 41 9.46 -0.32 1.22
C ALA A 41 8.60 -1.59 1.14
N ASP A 42 8.93 -2.63 1.91
CA ASP A 42 8.15 -3.87 1.96
C ASP A 42 6.74 -3.65 2.54
N ASN A 43 6.63 -2.89 3.62
CA ASN A 43 5.33 -2.51 4.18
C ASN A 43 4.46 -1.73 3.17
N TRP A 44 5.04 -0.74 2.47
CA TRP A 44 4.34 0.04 1.44
C TRP A 44 3.92 -0.83 0.25
N GLN A 45 4.75 -1.80 -0.12
CA GLN A 45 4.43 -2.75 -1.17
C GLN A 45 3.24 -3.64 -0.78
N ALA A 46 3.19 -4.12 0.47
CA ALA A 46 2.06 -4.88 0.99
C ALA A 46 0.77 -4.03 1.07
N ILE A 47 0.87 -2.76 1.47
CA ILE A 47 -0.25 -1.81 1.47
C ILE A 47 -0.79 -1.62 0.04
N ARG A 48 0.10 -1.42 -0.94
CA ARG A 48 -0.29 -1.28 -2.35
C ARG A 48 -1.07 -2.49 -2.86
N GLN A 49 -0.62 -3.71 -2.54
CA GLN A 49 -1.31 -4.94 -2.90
C GLN A 49 -2.71 -5.02 -2.27
N ALA A 50 -2.85 -4.64 -1.00
CA ALA A 50 -4.15 -4.61 -0.31
C ALA A 50 -5.09 -3.53 -0.87
N VAL A 51 -4.56 -2.37 -1.29
CA VAL A 51 -5.35 -1.34 -2.01
C VAL A 51 -5.83 -1.88 -3.36
N ARG A 52 -4.94 -2.55 -4.11
CA ARG A 52 -5.28 -3.14 -5.42
C ARG A 52 -6.35 -4.22 -5.31
N ALA A 53 -6.24 -5.09 -4.29
CA ALA A 53 -7.24 -6.10 -3.98
C ALA A 53 -8.63 -5.50 -3.69
N LYS A 54 -8.70 -4.24 -3.22
CA LYS A 54 -9.95 -3.52 -2.98
C LYS A 54 -10.58 -2.87 -4.21
N ARG A 55 -9.81 -2.53 -5.25
CA ARG A 55 -10.35 -1.99 -6.52
C ARG A 55 -11.00 -3.07 -7.41
N GLY A 56 -10.70 -4.34 -7.16
CA GLY A 56 -11.37 -5.53 -7.70
C GLY A 56 -10.88 -6.01 -9.09
N PRO A 57 -11.35 -7.21 -9.56
CA PRO A 57 -12.18 -8.19 -8.85
C PRO A 57 -11.55 -9.60 -8.78
N ASN A 58 -11.10 -10.03 -7.60
CA ASN A 58 -11.09 -11.41 -7.03
C ASN A 58 -10.30 -11.33 -5.70
N ALA A 59 -10.75 -11.78 -4.54
CA ALA A 59 -11.29 -13.09 -4.19
C ALA A 59 -10.37 -14.22 -4.67
N SER A 60 -9.49 -14.64 -3.75
CA SER A 60 -8.65 -15.86 -3.82
C SER A 60 -7.41 -15.80 -4.71
#